data_AF-A0A8T3SDE6-F1
#
_entry.id   AF-A0A8T3SDE6-F1
#
_cell.length_a   1.000
_cell.length_b   1.000
_cell.length_c   1.000
_cell.angle_alpha   90.00
_cell.angle_beta   90.00
_cell.angle_gamma   90.00
#
_symmetry.space_group_name_H-M   'P 1'
#
loop_
_entity.id
_entity.type
_entity.pdbx_description
1 polymer ?
#
loop_
_entity_poly.entity_id
_entity_poly.type
_entity_poly.pdbx_seq_one_letter_code
_entity_poly.pdbx_strand_id
1 'polypeptide(L)'
;MTLGHDATGNDDAPVEGDAKRRARRLLTATGLALALLLLVAMAWAAEPFQPDSFGPGHDARAYWAVSPDEPYSAGVGEESAYLYSPAFLQVVSPLRLLSWTAFLATWTVLLLAVLRWLSGPLLFTPLLVLALPELWGGNVTILMAAAIVVGFRWAGAWALLILTKVTPGLGLLWFLVRREWRPLAWAGVVTLSVAGLSAVVAPGAWGDWFRLLAESTGASTVGHSLPIPLWA
;
A
#
# COMPACT_ATOMS: atom_id res chain seq x y z
N MET A 1 -41.70 53.65 38.27
CA MET A 1 -40.32 53.89 37.82
C MET A 1 -39.79 52.54 37.32
N THR A 2 -39.96 52.30 36.02
CA THR A 2 -39.61 51.04 35.34
C THR A 2 -38.16 51.12 34.89
N LEU A 3 -37.28 50.32 35.48
CA LEU A 3 -35.92 50.12 34.98
C LEU A 3 -35.95 48.89 34.05
N GLY A 4 -35.85 49.16 32.75
CA GLY A 4 -35.56 48.14 31.74
C GLY A 4 -34.09 47.74 31.83
N HIS A 5 -33.85 46.44 31.96
CA HIS A 5 -32.53 45.84 31.85
C HIS A 5 -32.51 45.07 30.53
N ASP A 6 -32.05 45.73 29.47
CA ASP A 6 -31.78 45.08 28.18
C ASP A 6 -30.56 44.18 28.34
N ALA A 7 -30.82 42.87 28.37
CA ALA A 7 -29.80 41.85 28.25
C ALA A 7 -29.34 41.80 26.78
N THR A 8 -28.16 42.34 26.50
CA THR A 8 -27.47 42.14 25.23
C THR A 8 -27.12 40.67 25.07
N GLY A 9 -27.89 39.98 24.24
CA GLY A 9 -27.67 38.61 23.81
C GLY A 9 -26.29 38.48 23.17
N ASN A 10 -25.57 37.49 23.66
CA ASN A 10 -24.26 37.03 23.21
C ASN A 10 -24.34 36.48 21.77
N ASP A 11 -23.98 37.30 20.77
CA ASP A 11 -24.01 36.96 19.34
C ASP A 11 -22.66 36.40 18.79
N ASP A 12 -21.70 36.05 19.66
CA ASP A 12 -20.33 35.71 19.22
C ASP A 12 -20.08 34.22 18.86
N ALA A 13 -21.11 33.36 18.91
CA ALA A 13 -20.96 31.92 18.65
C ALA A 13 -20.93 31.41 17.17
N PRO A 14 -21.22 32.17 16.08
CA PRO A 14 -21.24 31.59 14.71
C PRO A 14 -19.86 31.50 14.03
N VAL A 15 -18.90 32.37 14.38
CA VAL A 15 -17.70 32.63 13.56
C VAL A 15 -16.68 31.48 13.62
N GLU A 16 -16.53 30.82 14.77
CA GLU A 16 -15.52 29.77 14.96
C GLU A 16 -15.87 28.47 14.20
N GLY A 17 -17.16 28.15 14.08
CA GLY A 17 -17.64 26.98 13.35
C GLY A 17 -17.44 27.09 11.83
N ASP A 18 -17.60 28.30 11.29
CA ASP A 18 -17.45 28.56 9.86
C ASP A 18 -15.99 28.59 9.42
N ALA A 19 -15.10 29.16 10.24
CA ALA A 19 -13.66 29.11 9.99
C ALA A 19 -13.14 27.67 9.93
N LYS A 20 -13.53 26.81 10.88
CA LYS A 20 -13.16 25.38 10.91
C LYS A 20 -13.70 24.61 9.72
N ARG A 21 -14.96 24.85 9.32
CA ARG A 21 -15.57 24.24 8.12
C ARG A 21 -14.84 24.66 6.85
N ARG A 22 -14.52 25.95 6.71
CA ARG A 22 -13.77 26.49 5.57
C ARG A 22 -12.37 25.90 5.48
N ALA A 23 -11.64 25.85 6.61
CA ALA A 23 -10.31 25.24 6.67
C ALA A 23 -10.33 23.76 6.25
N ARG A 24 -11.31 22.98 6.72
CA ARG A 24 -11.47 21.56 6.32
C ARG A 24 -11.74 21.40 4.82
N ARG A 25 -12.60 22.25 4.25
CA ARG A 25 -12.90 22.24 2.81
C ARG A 25 -11.67 22.58 1.98
N LEU A 26 -10.93 23.63 2.37
CA LEU A 26 -9.68 24.01 1.71
C LEU A 26 -8.66 22.89 1.79
N LEU A 27 -8.42 22.31 2.96
CA LEU A 27 -7.48 21.20 3.12
C LEU A 27 -7.83 20.02 2.23
N THR A 28 -9.12 19.65 2.19
CA THR A 28 -9.60 18.55 1.33
C THR A 28 -9.41 18.88 -0.14
N ALA A 29 -9.77 20.09 -0.57
CA ALA A 29 -9.62 20.53 -1.97
C ALA A 29 -8.14 20.55 -2.39
N THR A 30 -7.25 21.06 -1.54
CA THR A 30 -5.79 21.01 -1.76
C THR A 30 -5.29 19.59 -1.89
N GLY A 31 -5.73 18.67 -1.00
CA GLY A 31 -5.34 17.27 -1.09
C GLY A 31 -5.78 16.61 -2.39
N LEU A 32 -7.01 16.87 -2.84
CA LEU A 32 -7.51 16.36 -4.13
C LEU A 32 -6.76 16.94 -5.33
N ALA A 33 -6.43 18.24 -5.29
CA ALA A 33 -5.64 18.89 -6.33
C ALA A 33 -4.22 18.31 -6.40
N LEU A 34 -3.57 18.06 -5.26
CA LEU A 34 -2.26 17.41 -5.20
C LEU A 34 -2.31 15.96 -5.67
N ALA A 35 -3.36 15.22 -5.33
CA ALA A 35 -3.57 13.85 -5.81
C ALA A 35 -3.73 13.80 -7.34
N LEU A 36 -4.49 14.73 -7.92
CA LEU A 36 -4.63 14.85 -9.37
C LEU A 36 -3.31 15.26 -10.03
N LEU A 37 -2.59 16.22 -9.45
CA LEU A 37 -1.29 16.65 -9.93
C LEU A 37 -0.30 15.49 -9.94
N LEU A 38 -0.26 14.71 -8.85
CA LEU A 38 0.57 13.52 -8.74
C LEU A 38 0.20 12.50 -9.82
N LEU A 39 -1.08 12.20 -10.01
CA LEU A 39 -1.53 11.28 -11.06
C LEU A 39 -1.09 11.72 -12.46
N VAL A 40 -1.22 13.02 -12.77
CA VAL A 40 -0.78 13.59 -14.05
C VAL A 40 0.74 13.49 -14.17
N ALA A 41 1.49 13.80 -13.12
CA ALA A 41 2.96 13.70 -13.11
C ALA A 41 3.44 12.26 -13.30
N MET A 42 2.81 11.29 -12.60
CA MET A 42 3.08 9.86 -12.75
C MET A 42 2.87 9.39 -14.19
N ALA A 43 1.75 9.77 -14.82
CA ALA A 43 1.45 9.39 -16.19
C ALA A 43 2.37 10.06 -17.22
N TRP A 44 2.68 11.34 -17.03
CA TRP A 44 3.55 12.10 -17.93
C TRP A 44 5.00 11.63 -17.86
N ALA A 45 5.51 11.31 -16.67
CA ALA A 45 6.87 10.83 -16.47
C ALA A 45 7.03 9.30 -16.56
N ALA A 46 5.97 8.58 -16.94
CA ALA A 46 6.00 7.11 -17.03
C ALA A 46 6.93 6.62 -18.15
N GLU A 47 7.07 7.37 -19.25
CA GLU A 47 7.85 7.02 -20.43
C GLU A 47 8.81 8.16 -20.83
N PRO A 48 10.06 7.87 -21.21
CA PRO A 48 10.70 6.55 -21.18
C PRO A 48 10.96 6.10 -19.73
N PHE A 49 10.72 4.82 -19.43
CA PHE A 49 11.15 4.25 -18.14
C PHE A 49 12.67 4.18 -18.08
N GLN A 50 13.26 4.79 -17.04
CA GLN A 50 14.69 4.87 -16.84
C GLN A 50 15.06 4.25 -15.48
N PRO A 51 15.72 3.06 -15.48
CA PRO A 51 16.03 2.30 -14.28
C PRO A 51 16.81 3.05 -13.21
N ASP A 52 17.80 3.83 -13.64
CA ASP A 52 18.74 4.55 -12.77
C ASP A 52 18.28 5.99 -12.46
N SER A 53 17.00 6.30 -12.73
CA SER A 53 16.45 7.64 -12.55
C SER A 53 15.66 7.78 -11.24
N PHE A 54 15.24 9.01 -10.94
CA PHE A 54 14.20 9.29 -9.94
C PHE A 54 12.80 9.28 -10.55
N GLY A 55 12.62 8.60 -11.68
CA GLY A 55 11.34 8.45 -12.35
C GLY A 55 10.29 7.74 -11.48
N PRO A 56 9.02 7.79 -11.87
CA PRO A 56 7.97 7.12 -11.12
C PRO A 56 7.92 5.62 -11.40
N GLY A 57 7.35 4.87 -10.46
CA GLY A 57 6.87 3.50 -10.69
C GLY A 57 7.94 2.40 -10.60
N HIS A 58 9.11 2.65 -9.99
CA HIS A 58 10.15 1.61 -9.87
C HIS A 58 9.66 0.33 -9.19
N ASP A 59 8.85 0.41 -8.12
CA ASP A 59 8.27 -0.77 -7.47
C ASP A 59 7.12 -1.36 -8.31
N ALA A 60 6.28 -0.50 -8.87
CA ALA A 60 5.16 -0.91 -9.71
C ALA A 60 5.60 -1.63 -10.99
N ARG A 61 6.81 -1.33 -11.49
CA ARG A 61 7.39 -1.95 -12.69
C ARG A 61 7.60 -3.44 -12.50
N ALA A 62 7.98 -3.87 -11.30
CA ALA A 62 8.10 -5.28 -10.95
C ALA A 62 6.77 -6.03 -11.06
N TYR A 63 5.64 -5.36 -10.83
CA TYR A 63 4.31 -5.97 -10.95
C TYR A 63 3.85 -6.07 -12.40
N TRP A 64 4.25 -5.10 -13.23
CA TRP A 64 3.81 -5.01 -14.61
C TRP A 64 4.66 -5.87 -15.57
N ALA A 65 5.98 -5.77 -15.45
CA ALA A 65 6.94 -6.32 -16.41
C ALA A 65 7.28 -7.81 -16.22
N VAL A 66 7.02 -8.37 -15.03
CA VAL A 66 7.37 -9.76 -14.66
C VAL A 66 6.82 -10.80 -15.65
N SER A 67 7.59 -11.80 -16.07
CA SER A 67 7.06 -12.88 -16.91
C SER A 67 6.07 -13.77 -16.13
N PRO A 68 4.87 -14.08 -16.64
CA PRO A 68 3.99 -15.06 -15.99
C PRO A 68 4.56 -16.48 -15.93
N ASP A 69 5.38 -16.85 -16.93
CA ASP A 69 5.92 -18.21 -17.08
C ASP A 69 7.16 -18.42 -16.21
N GLU A 70 7.99 -17.38 -16.07
CA GLU A 70 9.23 -17.40 -15.28
C GLU A 70 9.32 -16.15 -14.39
N PRO A 71 8.45 -16.02 -13.36
CA PRO A 71 8.32 -14.79 -12.59
C PRO A 71 9.50 -14.48 -11.65
N TYR A 72 10.35 -15.48 -11.37
CA TYR A 72 11.42 -15.39 -10.36
C TYR A 72 12.83 -15.51 -10.97
N SER A 73 12.99 -15.01 -12.21
CA SER A 73 14.28 -14.99 -12.90
C SER A 73 15.24 -13.90 -12.42
N ALA A 74 14.71 -12.85 -11.76
CA ALA A 74 15.47 -11.74 -11.20
C ALA A 74 15.49 -11.79 -9.66
N GLY A 75 16.65 -11.50 -9.08
CA GLY A 75 16.92 -11.58 -7.65
C GLY A 75 16.66 -10.27 -6.88
N VAL A 76 16.77 -10.33 -5.55
CA VAL A 76 16.64 -9.12 -4.71
C VAL A 76 17.70 -8.08 -5.12
N GLY A 77 17.30 -6.81 -5.22
CA GLY A 77 18.18 -5.71 -5.60
C GLY A 77 18.36 -5.53 -7.10
N GLU A 78 17.92 -6.50 -7.90
CA GLU A 78 17.84 -6.33 -9.35
C GLU A 78 16.63 -5.49 -9.74
N GLU A 79 16.78 -4.79 -10.86
CA GLU A 79 15.78 -3.89 -11.38
C GLU A 79 14.47 -4.64 -11.67
N SER A 80 13.35 -4.09 -11.19
CA SER A 80 12.01 -4.65 -11.43
C SER A 80 11.86 -6.12 -11.01
N ALA A 81 12.68 -6.61 -10.08
CA ALA A 81 12.58 -7.97 -9.58
C ALA A 81 11.25 -8.22 -8.85
N TYR A 82 10.54 -9.27 -9.26
CA TYR A 82 9.27 -9.64 -8.66
C TYR A 82 9.48 -10.58 -7.47
N LEU A 83 9.24 -10.06 -6.26
CA LEU A 83 9.56 -10.75 -4.99
C LEU A 83 8.32 -11.29 -4.24
N TYR A 84 7.16 -11.24 -4.86
CA TYR A 84 5.86 -11.50 -4.22
C TYR A 84 5.35 -12.90 -4.61
N SER A 85 4.34 -13.42 -3.89
CA SER A 85 3.85 -14.78 -4.17
C SER A 85 3.19 -14.91 -5.55
N PRO A 86 3.03 -16.14 -6.09
CA PRO A 86 2.30 -16.37 -7.33
C PRO A 86 0.83 -15.92 -7.25
N ALA A 87 0.22 -15.98 -6.06
CA ALA A 87 -1.16 -15.53 -5.86
C ALA A 87 -1.33 -14.03 -6.12
N PHE A 88 -0.38 -13.22 -5.67
CA PHE A 88 -0.42 -11.78 -5.94
C PHE A 88 -0.26 -11.49 -7.44
N LEU A 89 0.62 -12.23 -8.12
CA LEU A 89 0.83 -12.11 -9.56
C LEU A 89 -0.48 -12.37 -10.31
N GLN A 90 -1.19 -13.44 -9.95
CA GLN A 90 -2.46 -13.81 -10.59
C GLN A 90 -3.54 -12.73 -10.40
N VAL A 91 -3.59 -12.09 -9.22
CA VAL A 91 -4.53 -10.99 -8.95
C VAL A 91 -4.20 -9.74 -9.77
N VAL A 92 -2.92 -9.41 -9.92
CA VAL A 92 -2.48 -8.23 -10.68
C VAL A 92 -2.48 -8.49 -12.20
N SER A 93 -2.40 -9.75 -12.62
CA SER A 93 -2.27 -10.15 -14.04
C SER A 93 -3.25 -9.50 -15.00
N PRO A 94 -4.56 -9.36 -14.68
CA PRO A 94 -5.49 -8.67 -15.58
C PRO A 94 -5.10 -7.21 -15.85
N LEU A 95 -4.53 -6.50 -14.87
CA LEU A 95 -4.09 -5.11 -15.04
C LEU A 95 -2.85 -5.01 -15.94
N ARG A 96 -2.05 -6.06 -16.03
CA ARG A 96 -0.83 -6.09 -16.84
C ARG A 96 -1.10 -6.09 -18.34
N LEU A 97 -2.35 -6.32 -18.76
CA LEU A 97 -2.79 -6.16 -20.15
C LEU A 97 -2.81 -4.69 -20.59
N LEU A 98 -2.78 -3.74 -19.64
CA LEU A 98 -2.66 -2.33 -19.92
C LEU A 98 -1.24 -1.97 -20.36
N SER A 99 -1.10 -0.90 -21.15
CA SER A 99 0.21 -0.29 -21.38
C SER A 99 0.82 0.16 -20.05
N TRP A 100 2.14 0.32 -19.99
CA TRP A 100 2.85 0.73 -18.78
C TRP A 100 2.26 2.00 -18.15
N THR A 101 2.05 3.06 -18.95
CA THR A 101 1.46 4.31 -18.48
C THR A 101 0.05 4.11 -17.91
N ALA A 102 -0.79 3.31 -18.58
CA ALA A 102 -2.16 3.05 -18.14
C ALA A 102 -2.19 2.18 -16.87
N PHE A 103 -1.30 1.19 -16.76
CA PHE A 103 -1.11 0.40 -15.55
C PHE A 103 -0.70 1.31 -14.38
N LEU A 104 0.34 2.14 -14.57
CA LEU A 104 0.86 3.01 -13.53
C LEU A 104 -0.18 4.03 -13.06
N ALA A 105 -0.92 4.64 -13.99
CA ALA A 105 -2.01 5.55 -13.66
C ALA A 105 -3.14 4.84 -12.89
N THR A 106 -3.57 3.66 -13.33
CA THR A 106 -4.60 2.87 -12.66
C THR A 106 -4.16 2.47 -11.25
N TRP A 107 -2.92 2.01 -11.12
CA TRP A 107 -2.33 1.65 -9.84
C TRP A 107 -2.24 2.86 -8.90
N THR A 108 -1.83 4.00 -9.41
CA THR A 108 -1.75 5.27 -8.65
C THR A 108 -3.13 5.70 -8.15
N VAL A 109 -4.17 5.62 -8.98
CA VAL A 109 -5.55 5.90 -8.58
C VAL A 109 -6.00 4.97 -7.46
N LEU A 110 -5.70 3.67 -7.57
CA LEU A 110 -6.01 2.69 -6.52
C LEU A 110 -5.33 3.07 -5.20
N LEU A 111 -4.02 3.36 -5.21
CA LEU A 111 -3.27 3.73 -4.00
C LEU A 111 -3.79 5.04 -3.39
N LEU A 112 -4.06 6.06 -4.20
CA LEU A 112 -4.62 7.33 -3.74
C LEU A 112 -6.03 7.16 -3.14
N ALA A 113 -6.88 6.34 -3.76
CA ALA A 113 -8.21 6.05 -3.26
C ALA A 113 -8.14 5.33 -1.90
N VAL A 114 -7.25 4.35 -1.76
CA VAL A 114 -7.04 3.63 -0.50
C VAL A 114 -6.47 4.55 0.57
N LEU A 115 -5.48 5.38 0.23
CA LEU A 115 -4.93 6.37 1.17
C LEU A 115 -6.02 7.33 1.65
N ARG A 116 -6.86 7.84 0.73
CA ARG A 116 -7.97 8.74 1.05
C ARG A 116 -9.02 8.07 1.93
N TRP A 117 -9.28 6.80 1.72
CA TRP A 117 -10.19 6.00 2.55
C TRP A 117 -9.62 5.83 3.97
N LEU A 118 -8.35 5.47 4.09
CA LEU A 118 -7.65 5.30 5.37
C LEU A 118 -7.54 6.60 6.17
N SER A 119 -7.22 7.71 5.51
CA SER A 119 -6.93 8.98 6.16
C SER A 119 -8.17 9.80 6.51
N GLY A 120 -9.29 9.55 5.83
CA GLY A 120 -10.40 10.49 5.78
C GLY A 120 -10.01 11.84 5.14
N PRO A 121 -10.94 12.82 5.06
CA PRO A 121 -10.69 14.10 4.38
C PRO A 121 -9.65 14.98 5.07
N LEU A 122 -9.59 14.91 6.41
CA LEU A 122 -8.76 15.80 7.21
C LEU A 122 -7.28 15.43 7.12
N LEU A 123 -6.94 14.14 7.23
CA LEU A 123 -5.55 13.70 7.24
C LEU A 123 -5.02 13.36 5.85
N PHE A 124 -5.87 13.42 4.82
CA PHE A 124 -5.46 13.03 3.46
C PHE A 124 -4.28 13.84 2.96
N THR A 125 -4.34 15.17 3.06
CA THR A 125 -3.28 16.05 2.54
C THR A 125 -1.94 15.82 3.23
N PRO A 126 -1.81 15.85 4.57
CA PRO A 126 -0.52 15.58 5.20
C PRO A 126 -0.04 14.14 4.98
N LEU A 127 -0.94 13.15 4.94
CA LEU A 127 -0.54 11.76 4.69
C LEU A 127 -0.18 11.50 3.22
N LEU A 128 -0.75 12.24 2.27
CA LEU A 128 -0.33 12.21 0.86
C LEU A 128 1.11 12.67 0.72
N VAL A 129 1.49 13.75 1.41
CA VAL A 129 2.87 14.24 1.42
C VAL A 129 3.80 13.23 2.09
N LEU A 130 3.39 12.67 3.24
CA LEU A 130 4.19 11.68 3.95
C LEU A 130 4.38 10.38 3.16
N ALA A 131 3.33 9.90 2.48
CA ALA A 131 3.34 8.68 1.68
C ALA A 131 3.84 8.90 0.24
N LEU A 132 4.33 10.11 -0.08
CA LEU A 132 4.77 10.43 -1.44
C LEU A 132 5.82 9.46 -1.98
N PRO A 133 6.85 9.01 -1.23
CA PRO A 133 7.82 8.04 -1.74
C PRO A 133 7.16 6.71 -2.15
N GLU A 134 6.23 6.21 -1.33
CA GLU A 134 5.48 4.97 -1.58
C GLU A 134 4.56 5.12 -2.80
N LEU A 135 3.89 6.26 -2.94
CA LEU A 135 3.05 6.58 -4.09
C LEU A 135 3.87 6.75 -5.38
N TRP A 136 5.02 7.42 -5.28
CA TRP A 136 5.92 7.68 -6.40
C TRP A 136 6.55 6.39 -6.92
N GLY A 137 6.99 5.50 -6.02
CA GLY A 137 7.46 4.16 -6.38
C GLY A 137 6.33 3.23 -6.87
N GLY A 138 5.09 3.51 -6.47
CA GLY A 138 3.94 2.66 -6.73
C GLY A 138 3.92 1.41 -5.86
N ASN A 139 4.39 1.52 -4.61
CA ASN A 139 4.55 0.41 -3.69
C ASN A 139 3.21 -0.10 -3.15
N VAL A 140 3.12 -1.42 -2.96
CA VAL A 140 1.94 -2.10 -2.39
C VAL A 140 1.71 -1.81 -0.89
N THR A 141 2.65 -1.17 -0.20
CA THR A 141 2.58 -0.82 1.24
C THR A 141 1.28 -0.13 1.66
N ILE A 142 0.70 0.74 0.82
CA ILE A 142 -0.57 1.41 1.12
C ILE A 142 -1.75 0.41 1.13
N LEU A 143 -1.74 -0.59 0.23
CA LEU A 143 -2.72 -1.68 0.25
C LEU A 143 -2.52 -2.58 1.47
N MET A 144 -1.27 -2.77 1.89
CA MET A 144 -0.96 -3.51 3.12
C MET A 144 -1.48 -2.78 4.37
N ALA A 145 -1.34 -1.46 4.44
CA ALA A 145 -1.94 -0.65 5.50
C ALA A 145 -3.46 -0.83 5.55
N ALA A 146 -4.12 -0.87 4.38
CA ALA A 146 -5.55 -1.17 4.30
C ALA A 146 -5.89 -2.59 4.78
N ALA A 147 -5.10 -3.59 4.39
CA ALA A 147 -5.29 -4.96 4.85
C ALA A 147 -5.16 -5.09 6.38
N ILE A 148 -4.26 -4.34 7.02
CA ILE A 148 -4.15 -4.31 8.48
C ILE A 148 -5.44 -3.75 9.10
N VAL A 149 -5.93 -2.60 8.62
CA VAL A 149 -7.16 -1.98 9.13
C VAL A 149 -8.37 -2.89 8.96
N VAL A 150 -8.53 -3.47 7.76
CA VAL A 150 -9.60 -4.46 7.50
C VAL A 150 -9.40 -5.71 8.34
N GLY A 151 -8.16 -6.13 8.56
CA GLY A 151 -7.75 -7.31 9.30
C GLY A 151 -8.20 -7.34 10.76
N PHE A 152 -8.44 -6.18 11.38
CA PHE A 152 -9.03 -6.12 12.73
C PHE A 152 -10.52 -6.51 12.75
N ARG A 153 -11.23 -6.37 11.62
CA ARG A 153 -12.64 -6.75 11.47
C ARG A 153 -12.81 -8.10 10.78
N TRP A 154 -11.94 -8.39 9.81
CA TRP A 154 -11.96 -9.59 8.97
C TRP A 154 -10.57 -10.19 8.89
N ALA A 155 -10.28 -11.16 9.76
CA ALA A 155 -8.94 -11.73 9.89
C ALA A 155 -8.38 -12.36 8.60
N GLY A 156 -9.24 -12.74 7.64
CA GLY A 156 -8.81 -13.20 6.32
C GLY A 156 -8.01 -12.16 5.52
N ALA A 157 -8.17 -10.85 5.79
CA ALA A 157 -7.42 -9.80 5.08
C ALA A 157 -5.90 -9.86 5.33
N TRP A 158 -5.47 -10.49 6.43
CA TRP A 158 -4.06 -10.73 6.71
C TRP A 158 -3.37 -11.64 5.67
N ALA A 159 -4.13 -12.39 4.88
CA ALA A 159 -3.61 -13.15 3.75
C ALA A 159 -2.87 -12.24 2.75
N LEU A 160 -3.34 -10.99 2.54
CA LEU A 160 -2.64 -10.05 1.66
C LEU A 160 -1.22 -9.79 2.15
N LEU A 161 -1.03 -9.59 3.46
CA LEU A 161 0.30 -9.35 4.02
C LEU A 161 1.19 -10.56 3.78
N ILE A 162 0.77 -11.74 4.23
CA ILE A 162 1.57 -12.97 4.12
C ILE A 162 1.96 -13.27 2.66
N LEU A 163 1.04 -13.05 1.71
CA LEU A 163 1.22 -13.38 0.30
C LEU A 163 1.90 -12.28 -0.51
N THR A 164 2.13 -11.09 0.04
CA THR A 164 2.89 -10.02 -0.61
C THR A 164 4.26 -9.82 0.03
N LYS A 165 4.29 -9.65 1.35
CA LYS A 165 5.51 -9.45 2.15
C LYS A 165 5.39 -10.30 3.41
N VAL A 166 6.23 -11.32 3.53
CA VAL A 166 6.16 -12.27 4.64
C VAL A 166 6.29 -11.57 6.01
N THR A 167 7.16 -10.56 6.13
CA THR A 167 7.48 -9.91 7.41
C THR A 167 6.29 -9.24 8.10
N PRO A 168 5.46 -8.42 7.44
CA PRO A 168 4.26 -7.87 8.09
C PRO A 168 3.22 -8.91 8.53
N GLY A 169 3.33 -10.16 8.07
CA GLY A 169 2.57 -11.30 8.60
C GLY A 169 2.81 -11.56 10.09
N LEU A 170 3.92 -11.07 10.67
CA LEU A 170 4.19 -11.12 12.11
C LEU A 170 3.11 -10.43 12.95
N GLY A 171 2.33 -9.51 12.37
CA GLY A 171 1.19 -8.92 13.06
C GLY A 171 0.14 -9.96 13.52
N LEU A 172 0.09 -11.15 12.92
CA LEU A 172 -0.77 -12.25 13.38
C LEU A 172 -0.38 -12.79 14.76
N LEU A 173 0.87 -12.56 15.22
CA LEU A 173 1.28 -12.89 16.59
C LEU A 173 0.42 -12.18 17.63
N TRP A 174 -0.19 -11.04 17.28
CA TRP A 174 -1.18 -10.38 18.13
C TRP A 174 -2.31 -11.33 18.55
N PHE A 175 -2.92 -12.04 17.57
CA PHE A 175 -4.00 -12.98 17.84
C PHE A 175 -3.51 -14.18 18.66
N LEU A 176 -2.28 -14.65 18.39
CA LEU A 176 -1.66 -15.74 19.13
C LEU A 176 -1.48 -15.38 20.62
N VAL A 177 -0.86 -14.22 20.89
CA VAL A 177 -0.58 -13.74 22.26
C VAL A 177 -1.88 -13.48 23.02
N ARG A 178 -2.90 -12.91 22.37
CA ARG A 178 -4.23 -12.70 22.98
C ARG A 178 -5.09 -13.94 23.05
N ARG A 179 -4.61 -15.09 22.55
CA ARG A 179 -5.35 -16.35 22.50
C ARG A 179 -6.65 -16.24 21.69
N GLU A 180 -6.65 -15.39 20.68
CA GLU A 180 -7.74 -15.20 19.72
C GLU A 180 -7.64 -16.25 18.60
N TRP A 181 -7.89 -17.51 18.95
CA TRP A 181 -7.70 -18.67 18.06
C TRP A 181 -8.58 -18.65 16.82
N ARG A 182 -9.80 -18.11 16.93
CA ARG A 182 -10.75 -18.04 15.80
C ARG A 182 -10.25 -17.10 14.70
N PRO A 183 -9.92 -15.82 14.97
CA PRO A 183 -9.26 -14.95 14.00
C PRO A 183 -7.99 -15.55 13.40
N LEU A 184 -7.13 -16.14 14.24
CA LEU A 184 -5.89 -16.77 13.78
C LEU A 184 -6.16 -17.92 12.80
N ALA A 185 -7.11 -18.80 13.12
CA ALA A 185 -7.51 -19.89 12.24
C ALA A 185 -8.10 -19.38 10.92
N TRP A 186 -8.94 -18.34 10.95
CA TRP A 186 -9.49 -17.73 9.73
C TRP A 186 -8.41 -17.11 8.84
N ALA A 187 -7.45 -16.39 9.42
CA ALA A 187 -6.33 -15.85 8.67
C ALA A 187 -5.53 -16.98 7.99
N GLY A 188 -5.26 -18.07 8.73
CA GLY A 188 -4.57 -19.26 8.20
C GLY A 188 -5.35 -19.95 7.08
N VAL A 189 -6.64 -20.25 7.30
CA VAL A 189 -7.49 -20.93 6.31
C VAL A 189 -7.61 -20.13 5.03
N VAL A 190 -7.85 -18.81 5.11
CA VAL A 190 -7.95 -17.95 3.92
C VAL A 190 -6.62 -17.92 3.17
N THR A 191 -5.50 -17.77 3.89
CA THR A 191 -4.16 -17.76 3.28
C THR A 191 -3.87 -19.07 2.55
N LEU A 192 -4.10 -20.21 3.22
CA LEU A 192 -3.89 -21.54 2.63
C LEU A 192 -4.82 -21.81 1.46
N SER A 193 -6.07 -21.33 1.53
CA SER A 193 -7.04 -21.49 0.43
C SER A 193 -6.59 -20.69 -0.80
N VAL A 194 -6.19 -19.43 -0.62
CA VAL A 194 -5.68 -18.60 -1.71
C VAL A 194 -4.40 -19.18 -2.29
N ALA A 195 -3.45 -19.60 -1.45
CA ALA A 195 -2.22 -20.23 -1.87
C ALA A 195 -2.48 -21.55 -2.62
N GLY A 196 -3.36 -22.41 -2.10
CA GLY A 196 -3.71 -23.68 -2.71
C GLY A 196 -4.39 -23.51 -4.08
N LEU A 197 -5.38 -22.62 -4.20
CA LEU A 197 -6.02 -22.30 -5.47
C LEU A 197 -5.02 -21.73 -6.48
N SER A 198 -4.14 -20.85 -6.02
CA SER A 198 -3.08 -20.29 -6.85
C SER A 198 -2.09 -21.35 -7.32
N ALA A 199 -1.75 -22.33 -6.48
CA ALA A 199 -0.84 -23.43 -6.81
C ALA A 199 -1.44 -24.41 -7.82
N VAL A 200 -2.77 -24.56 -7.88
CA VAL A 200 -3.42 -25.33 -8.94
C VAL A 200 -3.20 -24.66 -10.31
N VAL A 201 -3.20 -23.34 -10.37
CA VAL A 201 -3.00 -22.57 -11.60
C VAL A 201 -1.53 -22.50 -12.02
N ALA A 202 -0.62 -22.33 -11.05
CA ALA A 202 0.82 -22.17 -11.30
C ALA A 202 1.66 -23.01 -10.33
N PRO A 203 1.70 -24.35 -10.50
CA PRO A 203 2.29 -25.26 -9.51
C PRO A 203 3.81 -25.09 -9.34
N GLY A 204 4.54 -24.85 -10.43
CA GLY A 204 6.00 -24.66 -10.38
C GLY A 204 6.43 -23.37 -9.68
N ALA A 205 5.67 -22.29 -9.89
CA ALA A 205 5.99 -20.95 -9.41
C ALA A 205 6.08 -20.87 -7.87
N TRP A 206 5.32 -21.68 -7.13
CA TRP A 206 5.41 -21.72 -5.67
C TRP A 206 6.75 -22.25 -5.17
N GLY A 207 7.28 -23.31 -5.82
CA GLY A 207 8.59 -23.86 -5.49
C GLY A 207 9.71 -22.85 -5.75
N ASP A 208 9.62 -22.14 -6.89
CA ASP A 208 10.59 -21.10 -7.25
C ASP A 208 10.51 -19.89 -6.32
N TRP A 209 9.31 -19.48 -5.90
CA TRP A 209 9.14 -18.41 -4.92
C TRP A 209 9.75 -18.78 -3.57
N PHE A 210 9.53 -20.00 -3.07
CA PHE A 210 10.15 -20.45 -1.82
C PHE A 210 11.68 -20.53 -1.93
N ARG A 211 12.21 -20.94 -3.10
CA ARG A 211 13.64 -20.93 -3.38
C ARG A 211 14.19 -19.51 -3.34
N LEU A 212 13.54 -18.56 -4.02
CA LEU A 212 13.88 -17.14 -3.98
C LEU A 212 13.93 -16.61 -2.55
N LEU A 213 12.90 -16.89 -1.73
CA LEU A 213 12.87 -16.45 -0.33
C LEU A 213 14.04 -17.03 0.49
N ALA A 214 14.38 -18.30 0.28
CA ALA A 214 15.49 -18.94 0.97
C ALA A 214 16.84 -18.32 0.56
N GLU A 215 17.05 -18.11 -0.74
CA GLU A 215 18.28 -17.52 -1.30
C GLU A 215 18.43 -16.03 -0.94
N SER A 216 17.31 -15.32 -0.75
CA SER A 216 17.29 -13.91 -0.34
C SER A 216 17.65 -13.68 1.12
N THR A 217 17.74 -14.75 1.93
CA THR A 217 18.00 -14.63 3.37
C THR A 217 19.42 -14.13 3.60
N GLY A 218 19.56 -12.94 4.20
CA GLY A 218 20.86 -12.33 4.46
C GLY A 218 21.50 -11.62 3.25
N ALA A 219 20.81 -11.54 2.11
CA ALA A 219 21.25 -10.74 0.98
C ALA A 219 21.25 -9.25 1.35
N SER A 220 22.42 -8.61 1.38
CA SER A 220 22.57 -7.17 1.51
C SER A 220 22.68 -6.55 0.11
N THR A 221 21.60 -5.96 -0.39
CA THR A 221 21.54 -5.44 -1.77
C THR A 221 21.66 -3.93 -1.86
N VAL A 222 21.86 -3.26 -0.72
CA VAL A 222 22.11 -1.81 -0.68
C VAL A 222 23.60 -1.62 -0.41
N GLY A 223 24.32 -0.90 -1.28
CA GLY A 223 25.74 -0.54 -1.03
C GLY A 223 25.96 0.27 0.27
N HIS A 224 24.87 0.67 0.94
CA HIS A 224 24.81 1.38 2.21
C HIS A 224 23.98 0.65 3.29
N SER A 225 23.60 -0.62 3.09
CA SER A 225 23.00 -1.38 4.19
C SER A 225 24.08 -1.65 5.21
N LEU A 226 23.96 -1.03 6.38
CA LEU A 226 24.77 -1.37 7.54
C LEU A 226 24.31 -2.75 8.03
N PRO A 227 25.17 -3.78 8.02
CA PRO A 227 24.81 -5.05 8.60
C PRO A 227 24.51 -4.82 10.08
N ILE A 228 23.32 -5.22 10.54
CA ILE A 228 22.98 -5.19 11.97
C ILE A 228 23.67 -6.40 12.59
N PRO A 229 24.70 -6.23 13.44
CA PRO A 229 25.30 -7.35 14.13
C PRO A 229 24.31 -7.83 15.19
N LEU A 230 23.47 -8.80 14.86
CA LEU A 230 22.55 -9.42 15.81
C LEU A 230 23.26 -10.36 16.81
N TRP A 231 24.59 -10.45 16.71
CA TRP A 231 25.50 -11.26 17.49
C TRP A 231 26.94 -11.04 17.01
N ALA A 232 27.76 -10.46 17.89
CA ALA A 232 29.21 -10.55 17.90
C ALA A 232 29.60 -11.04 19.31
#